data_AF-A0A6J5FLI2-F1
#
_entry.id   AF-A0A6J5FLI2-F1
#
_cell.length_a   1.000
_cell.length_b   1.000
_cell.length_c   1.000
_cell.angle_alpha   90.00
_cell.angle_beta   90.00
_cell.angle_gamma   90.00
#
_symmetry.space_group_name_H-M   'P 1'
#
loop_
_entity.id
_entity.type
_entity.pdbx_description
1 polymer ?
#
loop_
_entity_poly.entity_id
_entity_poly.type
_entity_poly.pdbx_seq_one_letter_code
_entity_poly.pdbx_strand_id
1 'polypeptide(L)'
;MGFETLYEGKAWPEAKERLGVMSVDTLNRIWLLVLEEDGYLIAIAKNGEDALLGRMCKRDDGKFCIEIVVRAPIENNMLGRYEFWHVDSTDKQRHAQRLNEVIRDHLA
;
A
#
# COMPACT_ATOMS: atom_id res chain seq x y z
N MET A 1 -3.63 -13.53 -9.15
CA MET A 1 -2.80 -12.60 -9.94
C MET A 1 -1.82 -11.97 -8.98
N GLY A 2 -0.52 -12.03 -9.25
CA GLY A 2 0.50 -11.50 -8.34
C GLY A 2 0.63 -9.99 -8.46
N PHE A 3 1.21 -9.33 -7.45
CA PHE A 3 1.46 -7.89 -7.47
C PHE A 3 2.42 -7.48 -8.60
N GLU A 4 3.24 -8.40 -9.15
CA GLU A 4 4.20 -8.16 -10.23
C GLU A 4 3.54 -7.61 -11.49
N THR A 5 2.38 -8.12 -11.86
CA THR A 5 1.70 -7.74 -13.11
C THR A 5 1.26 -6.28 -13.11
N LEU A 6 1.11 -5.67 -11.92
CA LEU A 6 0.77 -4.26 -11.78
C LEU A 6 1.89 -3.33 -12.28
N TYR A 7 3.14 -3.82 -12.30
CA TYR A 7 4.32 -3.03 -12.66
C TYR A 7 4.64 -3.03 -14.16
N GLU A 8 3.94 -3.84 -14.96
CA GLU A 8 4.22 -4.01 -16.38
C GLU A 8 3.89 -2.75 -17.20
N GLY A 9 4.74 -2.44 -18.17
CA GLY A 9 4.48 -1.38 -19.15
C GLY A 9 4.57 0.06 -18.66
N LYS A 10 4.99 0.30 -17.40
CA LYS A 10 5.09 1.65 -16.79
C LYS A 10 6.50 1.92 -16.26
N ALA A 11 6.90 3.19 -16.28
CA ALA A 11 8.09 3.67 -15.57
C ALA A 11 7.71 3.99 -14.11
N TRP A 12 8.52 3.54 -13.16
CA TRP A 12 8.24 3.67 -11.73
C TRP A 12 9.26 4.59 -11.06
N PRO A 13 8.82 5.39 -10.06
CA PRO A 13 9.74 6.23 -9.29
C PRO A 13 10.72 5.36 -8.51
N GLU A 14 11.93 5.90 -8.31
CA GLU A 14 12.94 5.24 -7.50
C GLU A 14 12.62 5.33 -6.01
N ALA A 15 12.75 4.21 -5.30
CA ALA A 15 12.68 4.13 -3.85
C ALA A 15 14.06 3.82 -3.28
N LYS A 16 14.46 4.56 -2.24
CA LYS A 16 15.66 4.24 -1.45
C LYS A 16 15.33 3.17 -0.43
N GLU A 17 16.28 2.31 -0.09
CA GLU A 17 16.09 1.35 1.01
C GLU A 17 15.88 2.08 2.35
N ARG A 18 14.67 1.96 2.91
CA ARG A 18 14.27 2.57 4.19
C ARG A 18 13.09 1.83 4.81
N LEU A 19 12.83 2.09 6.10
CA LEU A 19 11.62 1.58 6.78
C LEU A 19 10.36 1.98 6.01
N GLY A 20 9.40 1.08 5.87
CA GLY A 20 8.20 1.30 5.08
C GLY A 20 8.34 0.92 3.60
N VAL A 21 9.50 0.46 3.13
CA VAL A 21 9.63 -0.17 1.80
C VAL A 21 9.35 -1.66 1.91
N MET A 22 8.50 -2.19 1.03
CA MET A 22 8.15 -3.61 0.99
C MET A 22 8.35 -4.18 -0.42
N SER A 23 9.05 -5.30 -0.52
CA SER A 23 9.21 -6.02 -1.79
C SER A 23 7.90 -6.61 -2.29
N VAL A 24 7.78 -6.77 -3.61
CA VAL A 24 6.65 -7.47 -4.23
C VAL A 24 6.52 -8.91 -3.74
N ASP A 25 7.63 -9.61 -3.48
CA ASP A 25 7.60 -10.96 -2.88
C ASP A 25 6.89 -10.97 -1.52
N THR A 26 7.19 -9.99 -0.66
CA THR A 26 6.56 -9.85 0.66
C THR A 26 5.08 -9.50 0.52
N LEU A 27 4.76 -8.60 -0.40
CA LEU A 27 3.37 -8.26 -0.75
C LEU A 27 2.58 -9.50 -1.16
N ASN A 28 3.08 -10.29 -2.10
CA ASN A 28 2.41 -11.52 -2.56
C ASN A 28 2.22 -12.56 -1.45
N ARG A 29 3.12 -12.61 -0.47
CA ARG A 29 3.02 -13.55 0.65
C ARG A 29 1.95 -13.14 1.65
N ILE A 30 1.88 -11.86 2.00
CA ILE A 30 1.14 -11.39 3.17
C ILE A 30 -0.15 -10.65 2.80
N TRP A 31 -0.23 -10.06 1.61
CA TRP A 31 -1.28 -9.11 1.25
C TRP A 31 -2.15 -9.60 0.08
N LEU A 32 -3.36 -9.05 0.01
CA LEU A 32 -4.31 -9.18 -1.09
C LEU A 32 -4.57 -7.79 -1.65
N LEU A 33 -4.42 -7.65 -2.97
CA LEU A 33 -4.74 -6.42 -3.67
C LEU A 33 -6.25 -6.14 -3.58
N VAL A 34 -6.60 -4.91 -3.21
CA VAL A 34 -7.98 -4.40 -3.26
C VAL A 34 -8.15 -3.46 -4.46
N LEU A 35 -7.23 -2.51 -4.64
CA LEU A 35 -7.29 -1.51 -5.71
C LEU A 35 -5.88 -1.12 -6.17
N GLU A 36 -5.67 -0.89 -7.46
CA GLU A 36 -4.53 -0.15 -8.03
C GLU A 36 -5.06 1.06 -8.79
N GLU A 37 -4.50 2.24 -8.51
CA GLU A 37 -4.89 3.48 -9.18
C GLU A 37 -3.80 4.54 -9.01
N ASP A 38 -3.46 5.21 -10.11
CA ASP A 38 -2.50 6.32 -10.20
C ASP A 38 -1.11 6.00 -9.61
N GLY A 39 -0.66 4.75 -9.78
CA GLY A 39 0.63 4.28 -9.27
C GLY A 39 0.66 4.09 -7.75
N TYR A 40 -0.51 3.98 -7.14
CA TYR A 40 -0.69 3.51 -5.78
C TYR A 40 -1.47 2.21 -5.78
N LEU A 41 -1.29 1.42 -4.74
CA LEU A 41 -2.13 0.27 -4.47
C LEU A 41 -2.67 0.30 -3.04
N ILE A 42 -3.85 -0.26 -2.87
CA ILE A 42 -4.48 -0.52 -1.59
C ILE A 42 -4.59 -2.02 -1.43
N ALA A 43 -4.22 -2.52 -0.26
CA ALA A 43 -4.21 -3.94 0.03
C ALA A 43 -4.67 -4.22 1.46
N ILE A 44 -5.24 -5.40 1.66
CA ILE A 44 -5.53 -5.96 2.98
C ILE A 44 -4.59 -7.11 3.27
N ALA A 45 -4.20 -7.28 4.53
CA ALA A 45 -3.43 -8.44 4.93
C ALA A 45 -4.32 -9.69 4.79
N LYS A 46 -3.74 -10.84 4.44
CA LYS A 46 -4.46 -12.10 4.23
C LYS A 46 -5.14 -12.63 5.48
N ASN A 47 -4.65 -12.25 6.66
CA ASN A 47 -5.31 -12.51 7.96
C ASN A 47 -6.51 -11.58 8.21
N GLY A 48 -6.71 -10.55 7.38
CA GLY A 48 -7.79 -9.57 7.52
C GLY A 48 -7.56 -8.53 8.61
N GLU A 49 -6.38 -8.48 9.24
CA GLU A 49 -6.15 -7.65 10.44
C GLU A 49 -5.61 -6.26 10.11
N ASP A 50 -5.17 -6.02 8.88
CA ASP A 50 -4.54 -4.77 8.47
C ASP A 50 -4.94 -4.36 7.06
N ALA A 51 -4.96 -3.05 6.82
CA ALA A 51 -4.99 -2.46 5.50
C ALA A 51 -3.81 -1.50 5.30
N LEU A 52 -3.35 -1.38 4.06
CA LEU A 52 -2.35 -0.38 3.68
C LEU A 52 -2.67 0.30 2.36
N LEU A 53 -2.13 1.50 2.22
CA LEU A 53 -1.93 2.20 0.95
C LEU A 53 -0.43 2.32 0.71
N GLY A 54 0.03 1.87 -0.45
CA GLY A 54 1.42 1.93 -0.86
C GLY A 54 1.59 2.62 -2.21
N ARG A 55 2.64 3.42 -2.35
CA ARG A 55 3.08 3.94 -3.64
C ARG A 55 3.92 2.87 -4.34
N MET A 56 3.64 2.59 -5.60
CA MET A 56 4.41 1.64 -6.40
C MET A 56 5.71 2.27 -6.89
N CYS A 57 6.82 1.58 -6.69
CA CYS A 57 8.17 2.09 -6.92
C CYS A 57 9.10 1.00 -7.45
N LYS A 58 10.31 1.40 -7.84
CA LYS A 58 11.43 0.52 -8.17
C LYS A 58 12.63 0.85 -7.29
N ARG A 59 13.28 -0.15 -6.73
CA ARG A 59 14.52 0.00 -5.96
C ARG A 59 15.70 0.31 -6.87
N ASP A 60 16.79 0.79 -6.29
CA ASP A 60 18.09 1.00 -6.93
C ASP A 60 18.67 -0.29 -7.56
N ASP A 61 18.42 -1.45 -6.95
CA ASP A 61 18.75 -2.77 -7.50
C ASP A 61 17.82 -3.24 -8.64
N GLY A 62 16.90 -2.37 -9.08
CA GLY A 62 15.98 -2.62 -10.17
C GLY A 62 14.78 -3.50 -9.82
N LYS A 63 14.59 -3.89 -8.56
CA LYS A 63 13.43 -4.69 -8.13
C LYS A 63 12.21 -3.83 -7.83
N PHE A 64 11.03 -4.35 -8.16
CA PHE A 64 9.76 -3.69 -7.84
C PHE A 64 9.44 -3.78 -6.35
N CYS A 65 8.84 -2.72 -5.83
CA CYS A 65 8.48 -2.59 -4.43
C CYS A 65 7.34 -1.58 -4.25
N ILE A 66 6.80 -1.51 -3.04
CA ILE A 66 6.02 -0.36 -2.60
C ILE A 66 6.74 0.43 -1.53
N GLU A 67 6.48 1.72 -1.48
CA GLU A 67 6.65 2.54 -0.29
C GLU A 67 5.30 2.65 0.41
N ILE A 68 5.17 2.09 1.60
CA ILE A 68 3.97 2.21 2.43
C ILE A 68 3.81 3.69 2.79
N VAL A 69 2.64 4.23 2.47
CA VAL A 69 2.26 5.62 2.71
C VAL A 69 1.49 5.70 4.03
N VAL A 70 0.51 4.80 4.17
CA VAL A 70 -0.29 4.65 5.38
C VAL A 70 -0.68 3.19 5.59
N ARG A 71 -0.70 2.76 6.85
CA ARG A 71 -1.26 1.47 7.30
C ARG A 71 -2.23 1.73 8.45
N ALA A 72 -3.25 0.91 8.58
CA ALA A 72 -4.10 0.88 9.76
C ALA A 72 -4.56 -0.56 10.05
N PRO A 73 -4.74 -0.93 11.32
CA PRO A 73 -5.38 -2.18 11.68
C PRO A 73 -6.86 -2.14 11.30
N ILE A 74 -7.45 -3.30 11.03
CA ILE A 74 -8.90 -3.47 10.82
C ILE A 74 -9.49 -4.06 12.10
N GLU A 75 -10.37 -3.30 12.74
CA GLU A 75 -11.06 -3.70 13.96
C GLU A 75 -12.56 -3.44 13.80
N ASN A 76 -13.40 -4.45 14.01
CA ASN A 76 -14.86 -4.36 13.86
C ASN A 76 -15.30 -3.77 12.51
N ASN A 77 -14.68 -4.22 11.41
CA ASN A 77 -14.90 -3.74 10.05
C ASN A 77 -14.62 -2.24 9.84
N MET A 78 -13.78 -1.63 10.68
CA MET A 78 -13.35 -0.25 10.58
C MET A 78 -11.83 -0.15 10.66
N LEU A 79 -11.28 0.89 10.05
CA LEU A 79 -9.85 1.20 10.21
C LEU A 79 -9.61 1.85 11.57
N GLY A 80 -8.64 1.29 12.30
CA GLY A 80 -8.15 1.84 13.55
C GLY A 80 -7.17 2.99 13.35
N ARG A 81 -6.15 3.07 14.21
CA ARG A 81 -5.19 4.18 14.17
C ARG A 81 -4.29 4.10 12.92
N TYR A 82 -4.25 5.18 12.16
CA TYR A 82 -3.35 5.31 11.01
C TYR A 82 -1.89 5.53 11.42
N GLU A 83 -1.01 4.75 10.80
CA GLU A 83 0.44 4.86 10.84
C GLU A 83 0.94 5.34 9.49
N PHE A 84 1.84 6.33 9.45
CA PHE A 84 2.33 6.95 8.21
C PHE A 84 3.84 6.86 8.09
N TRP A 85 4.35 6.66 6.87
CA TRP A 85 5.78 6.67 6.56
C TRP A 85 6.07 7.60 5.38
N HIS A 86 7.11 8.43 5.50
CA HIS A 86 7.65 9.26 4.41
C HIS A 86 6.63 10.15 3.68
N VAL A 87 5.54 10.52 4.35
CA VAL A 87 4.47 11.38 3.82
C VAL A 87 4.50 12.74 4.50
N ASP A 88 4.36 13.81 3.73
CA ASP A 88 4.23 15.15 4.27
C ASP A 88 2.99 15.25 5.16
N SER A 89 3.11 15.97 6.27
CA SER A 89 2.00 16.32 7.15
C SER A 89 0.73 16.78 6.42
N THR A 90 0.85 17.54 5.33
CA THR A 90 -0.29 18.07 4.56
C THR A 90 -1.02 17.00 3.76
N ASP A 91 -0.33 15.91 3.42
CA ASP A 91 -0.86 14.84 2.58
C ASP A 91 -1.42 13.67 3.39
N LYS A 92 -1.11 13.59 4.69
CA LYS A 92 -1.55 12.49 5.57
C LYS A 92 -3.06 12.28 5.55
N GLN A 93 -3.83 13.36 5.69
CA GLN A 93 -5.29 13.27 5.73
C GLN A 93 -5.85 12.72 4.41
N ARG A 94 -5.34 13.20 3.27
CA ARG A 94 -5.74 12.72 1.94
C ARG A 94 -5.49 11.22 1.79
N HIS A 95 -4.32 10.75 2.21
CA HIS A 95 -3.96 9.32 2.10
C HIS A 95 -4.77 8.44 3.05
N ALA A 96 -5.02 8.88 4.28
CA ALA A 96 -5.89 8.14 5.21
C ALA A 96 -7.34 8.07 4.71
N GLN A 97 -7.86 9.18 4.17
CA GLN A 97 -9.21 9.21 3.60
C GLN A 97 -9.34 8.24 2.42
N ARG A 98 -8.37 8.26 1.48
CA ARG A 98 -8.36 7.34 0.34
C ARG A 98 -8.36 5.87 0.78
N LEU A 99 -7.53 5.53 1.78
CA LEU A 99 -7.52 4.18 2.35
C LEU A 99 -8.87 3.83 2.98
N ASN A 100 -9.45 4.74 3.75
CA ASN A 100 -10.70 4.52 4.46
C ASN A 100 -11.90 4.29 3.52
N GLU A 101 -12.03 5.11 2.49
CA GLU A 101 -13.12 5.01 1.52
C GLU A 101 -13.10 3.64 0.83
N VAL A 102 -11.95 3.25 0.29
CA VAL A 102 -11.81 1.98 -0.44
C VAL A 102 -12.00 0.77 0.47
N ILE A 103 -11.43 0.79 1.69
CA ILE A 103 -11.55 -0.35 2.60
C ILE A 103 -12.95 -0.47 3.17
N ARG A 104 -13.62 0.65 3.52
CA ARG A 104 -14.99 0.61 3.99
C ARG A 104 -15.91 0.01 2.95
N ASP A 105 -15.74 0.39 1.69
CA ASP A 105 -16.56 -0.14 0.59
C ASP A 105 -16.21 -1.62 0.28
N HIS A 106 -14.97 -2.05 0.57
CA HIS A 106 -14.54 -3.44 0.44
C HIS A 106 -15.04 -4.36 1.58
N LEU A 107 -15.21 -3.83 2.79
CA LEU A 107 -15.65 -4.56 3.98
C LEU A 107 -17.18 -4.59 4.17
N ALA A 108 -17.92 -3.78 3.39
CA ALA A 108 -19.38 -3.70 3.41
C ALA A 108 -20.03 -4.86 2.64
#